data_AF-A0A248LQ42-F1
#
_entry.id   AF-A0A248LQ42-F1
#
_cell.length_a   1.000
_cell.length_b   1.000
_cell.length_c   1.000
_cell.angle_alpha   90.00
_cell.angle_beta   90.00
_cell.angle_gamma   90.00
#
_symmetry.space_group_name_H-M   'P 1'
#
loop_
_entity.id
_entity.type
_entity.pdbx_description
1 polymer ?
#
loop_
_entity_poly.entity_id
_entity_poly.type
_entity_poly.pdbx_seq_one_letter_code
_entity_poly.pdbx_strand_id
1 'polypeptide(L)' 'MKTIRVIAAPGRVVPQLDLTRVITDAEAVEVPAHTWYLRHLRSGDLLPAEAGDKPAATQPATKRRKGA' A
#
# COMPACT_ATOMS: atom_id res chain seq x y z
N MET A 1 14.95 -11.72 4.94
CA MET A 1 14.30 -10.69 5.80
C MET A 1 12.86 -10.57 5.36
N LYS A 2 11.90 -10.48 6.29
CA LYS A 2 10.47 -10.37 5.94
C LYS A 2 10.15 -8.93 5.57
N THR A 3 9.60 -8.69 4.39
CA THR A 3 9.09 -7.38 3.94
C THR A 3 7.56 -7.40 3.92
N ILE A 4 6.94 -6.24 4.08
CA ILE A 4 5.50 -6.01 4.03
C ILE A 4 5.22 -4.84 3.09
N ARG A 5 4.10 -4.90 2.39
CA ARG A 5 3.62 -3.80 1.56
C ARG A 5 2.56 -3.02 2.29
N VAL A 6 2.74 -1.71 2.33
CA VAL A 6 1.87 -0.80 3.08
C VAL A 6 1.56 0.45 2.27
N ILE A 7 0.36 1.00 2.47
CA ILE A 7 -0.03 2.34 2.05
C ILE A 7 -0.42 3.13 3.30
N ALA A 8 -0.39 4.47 3.22
CA ALA A 8 -0.95 5.27 4.30
C ALA A 8 -2.48 5.24 4.25
N ALA A 9 -3.10 5.51 5.39
CA ALA A 9 -4.53 5.79 5.42
C ALA A 9 -4.87 7.02 4.54
N PRO A 10 -6.06 7.08 3.93
CA PRO A 10 -6.46 8.19 3.07
C PRO A 10 -6.32 9.54 3.79
N GLY A 11 -5.62 10.48 3.16
CA GLY A 11 -5.37 11.80 3.73
C GLY A 11 -4.32 11.83 4.85
N ARG A 12 -3.60 10.74 5.10
CA ARG A 12 -2.42 10.70 5.98
C ARG A 12 -1.14 10.58 5.17
N VAL A 13 -0.08 11.17 5.73
CA VAL A 13 1.29 11.05 5.23
C VAL A 13 2.13 10.47 6.37
N VAL A 14 2.67 9.28 6.16
CA VAL A 14 3.44 8.55 7.16
C VAL A 14 4.90 8.54 6.72
N PRO A 15 5.83 9.20 7.45
CA PRO A 15 7.24 9.22 7.05
C PRO A 15 7.84 7.81 7.15
N GLN A 16 8.74 7.46 6.24
CA GLN A 16 9.48 6.20 6.35
C GLN A 16 10.42 6.27 7.57
N LEU A 17 10.75 5.11 8.16
CA LEU A 17 11.66 5.03 9.31
C LEU A 17 13.01 5.72 9.06
N ASP A 18 13.52 5.63 7.84
CA ASP A 18 14.79 6.23 7.41
C ASP A 18 14.67 7.72 7.05
N LEU A 19 13.45 8.30 7.10
CA LEU A 19 13.11 9.68 6.72
C LEU A 19 13.44 10.07 5.27
N THR A 20 13.90 9.13 4.44
CA THR A 20 14.25 9.37 3.04
C THR A 20 13.03 9.56 2.14
N ARG A 21 11.89 8.97 2.52
CA ARG A 21 10.64 9.00 1.75
C ARG A 21 9.44 9.05 2.68
N VAL A 22 8.29 9.37 2.11
CA VAL A 22 6.99 9.32 2.77
C VAL A 22 6.13 8.24 2.13
N ILE A 23 5.34 7.55 2.94
CA ILE A 23 4.32 6.60 2.53
C ILE A 23 3.01 7.37 2.48
N THR A 24 2.32 7.28 1.35
CA THR A 24 1.02 7.91 1.10
C THR A 24 0.00 6.86 0.70
N ASP A 25 -1.28 7.24 0.60
CA ASP A 25 -2.34 6.36 0.10
C ASP A 25 -2.25 6.14 -1.43
N ALA A 26 -1.51 6.99 -2.14
CA ALA A 26 -1.35 6.93 -3.60
C ALA A 26 -0.47 5.78 -4.10
N GLU A 27 0.51 5.31 -3.31
CA GLU A 27 1.49 4.31 -3.76
C GLU A 27 1.81 3.31 -2.65
N ALA A 28 1.71 2.02 -2.98
CA ALA A 28 2.10 0.94 -2.08
C ALA A 28 3.63 0.84 -2.01
N VAL A 29 4.16 0.97 -0.80
CA VAL A 29 5.61 0.90 -0.54
C VAL A 29 5.94 -0.42 0.15
N GLU A 30 6.98 -1.09 -0.33
CA GLU A 30 7.53 -2.28 0.30
C GLU A 30 8.57 -1.88 1.35
N VAL A 31 8.30 -2.23 2.60
CA VAL A 31 9.14 -1.90 3.76
C VAL A 31 9.50 -3.17 4.52
N PRO A 32 10.63 -3.22 5.25
CA PRO A 32 10.91 -4.33 6.14
C PRO A 32 9.80 -4.45 7.20
N ALA A 33 9.50 -5.67 7.63
CA ALA A 33 8.53 -5.98 8.69
C ALA A 33 9.07 -5.56 10.07
N HIS A 34 9.40 -4.27 10.20
CA HIS A 34 9.93 -3.64 11.39
C HIS A 34 8.80 -3.30 12.35
N THR A 35 9.09 -3.33 13.65
CA THR A 35 8.11 -3.04 14.72
C THR A 35 7.42 -1.69 14.56
N TRP A 36 8.13 -0.71 13.99
CA TRP A 36 7.61 0.63 13.70
C TRP A 36 6.42 0.61 12.71
N TYR A 37 6.54 -0.11 11.59
CA TYR A 37 5.45 -0.23 10.60
C TYR A 37 4.29 -1.08 11.12
N LEU A 38 4.60 -2.16 11.85
CA LEU A 38 3.58 -3.02 12.47
C LEU A 38 2.73 -2.25 13.50
N ARG A 39 3.34 -1.32 14.25
CA ARG A 39 2.61 -0.44 15.16
C ARG A 39 1.66 0.49 14.40
N HIS A 40 2.11 1.10 13.30
CA HIS A 40 1.27 1.98 12.48
C HIS A 40 0.13 1.22 11.78
N LEU A 41 0.37 -0.02 11.36
CA LEU A 41 -0.69 -0.92 10.87
C LEU A 41 -1.75 -1.17 11.94
N ARG A 42 -1.32 -1.38 13.20
CA ARG A 42 -2.24 -1.57 14.32
C ARG A 42 -3.00 -0.30 14.71
N SER A 43 -2.37 0.87 14.57
CA SER A 43 -3.01 2.17 14.81
C SER A 43 -4.01 2.56 13.71
N GLY A 44 -3.95 1.93 12.53
CA GLY A 44 -4.72 2.31 11.35
C GLY A 44 -4.13 3.51 10.60
N ASP A 45 -2.87 3.87 10.88
CA ASP A 45 -2.11 4.87 10.12
C ASP A 45 -1.62 4.31 8.77
N LEU A 46 -1.24 3.04 8.78
CA LEU A 46 -0.86 2.28 7.60
C LEU A 46 -1.90 1.19 7.36
N LEU A 47 -2.10 0.86 6.10
CA LEU A 47 -2.96 -0.24 5.66
C LEU A 47 -2.12 -1.25 4.88
N PRO A 48 -2.37 -2.56 5.03
CA PRO A 48 -1.69 -3.58 4.26
C PRO A 48 -2.13 -3.48 2.80
N ALA A 49 -1.17 -3.31 1.88
CA ALA A 49 -1.44 -3.42 0.46
C ALA A 49 -1.28 -4.89 0.04
N GLU A 50 -2.34 -5.52 -0.47
CA GLU A 50 -2.23 -6.89 -0.97
C GLU A 50 -1.23 -6.95 -2.13
N ALA A 51 -0.43 -8.02 -2.16
CA ALA A 51 0.63 -8.21 -3.15
C ALA A 51 0.12 -8.37 -4.61
N GLY A 52 -1.19 -8.25 -4.84
CA GLY A 52 -1.84 -8.21 -6.16
C GLY A 52 -2.33 -6.81 -6.58
N ASP A 53 -2.31 -5.81 -5.70
CA ASP A 53 -2.76 -4.46 -6.02
C ASP A 53 -1.63 -3.70 -6.70
N LYS A 54 -1.48 -4.00 -8.00
CA LYS A 54 -0.69 -3.26 -8.96
C LYS A 54 -0.99 -1.76 -8.79
N PRO A 55 0.03 -0.88 -8.70
CA PRO A 55 -0.22 0.56 -8.60
C PRO A 55 -1.10 0.93 -9.80
N ALA A 56 -2.13 1.74 -9.56
CA ALA A 56 -3.17 2.07 -10.52
C ALA A 56 -2.63 2.71 -11.82
N ALA A 57 -2.03 1.91 -12.69
CA ALA A 57 -2.07 2.09 -14.11
C ALA A 57 -3.33 1.34 -14.57
N THR A 58 -4.43 2.08 -14.59
CA THR A 58 -5.59 1.77 -15.42
C THR A 58 -6.29 0.47 -15.01
N GLN A 59 -7.43 0.59 -14.34
CA GLN A 59 -8.54 -0.25 -14.77
C GLN A 59 -9.15 0.44 -16.00
N PRO A 60 -8.88 0.01 -17.25
CA PRO A 60 -9.96 -0.05 -18.19
C PRO A 60 -10.65 -1.36 -17.84
N ALA A 61 -11.75 -1.30 -17.10
CA ALA A 61 -12.71 -2.39 -17.11
C ALA A 61 -13.24 -2.55 -18.54
N THR A 62 -12.49 -3.22 -19.42
CA THR A 62 -12.93 -3.55 -20.78
C THR A 62 -12.39 -4.90 -21.23
N LYS A 63 -13.24 -5.94 -21.17
CA LYS A 63 -13.89 -6.52 -22.36
C LYS A 63 -14.72 -7.78 -22.04
N ARG A 64 -16.05 -7.60 -22.18
CA ARG A 64 -17.07 -8.49 -22.78
C ARG A 64 -16.69 -9.94 -23.10
N ARG A 65 -17.58 -10.88 -22.73
CA ARG A 65 -18.03 -11.97 -23.62
C ARG A 65 -19.56 -12.10 -23.63
N LYS A 66 -20.05 -12.63 -24.75
CA LYS A 66 -21.36 -12.55 -25.39
C LYS A 66 -22.13 -13.87 -25.18
N GLY A 67 -23.45 -13.78 -24.95
CA GLY A 67 -24.45 -14.78 -25.36
C GLY A 67 -24.76 -15.94 -24.39
N ALA A 68 -26.02 -16.01 -23.97
CA ALA A 68 -26.89 -17.19 -24.06
C ALA A 68 -28.34 -16.71 -23.87
#